data_AF-A0A9E4RJU3-F1
#
_entry.id   AF-A0A9E4RJU3-F1
#
_cell.length_a   1.000
_cell.length_b   1.000
_cell.length_c   1.000
_cell.angle_alpha   90.00
_cell.angle_beta   90.00
_cell.angle_gamma   90.00
#
_symmetry.space_group_name_H-M   'P 1'
#
loop_
_entity.id
_entity.type
_entity.pdbx_description
1 polymer ?
#
loop_
_entity_poly.entity_id
_entity_poly.type
_entity_poly.pdbx_seq_one_letter_code
_entity_poly.pdbx_strand_id
1 'polypeptide(L)'
;MGSKPPENITLTPFERWVESEGLKVITKHTVYDLATEPLAPWERTGCDAALLDLTQAPSDKAWINNQGTTRYIVEIPPGGTFKVERHMYEEIFYVVKGRGATVVWNEGSPTLTFEWQEQSVFAIPLNTWHEIYNGSGTETVRLYAATNMPTPFNLYGSPEFVFNCTNTFPDRFDPHDELYFTGKSTRLGDRLSESNFIPSVLQMQLDDYNHRGPGTNMYVLMAGGRFVAHVSEFPVASYKKGHGFSGTGTTTGGVSRTGLQSENSYLFLSGEGYDLQWKTGQWPGPGVDFTRYDFKKNSLMTNGHGGHQHFNASAEP
;
A
#
# COMPACT_ATOMS: atom_id res chain seq x y z
N MET A 1 20.88 -9.59 -6.34
CA MET A 1 20.41 -9.96 -7.69
C MET A 1 18.91 -10.10 -7.63
N GLY A 2 18.18 -9.39 -8.51
CA GLY A 2 16.72 -9.46 -8.58
C GLY A 2 16.22 -10.86 -8.95
N SER A 3 14.99 -11.16 -8.57
CA SER A 3 14.24 -12.33 -9.05
C SER A 3 14.13 -12.24 -10.58
N LYS A 4 14.47 -13.32 -11.29
CA LYS A 4 14.23 -13.41 -12.74
C LYS A 4 12.85 -14.04 -13.00
N PRO A 5 12.16 -13.66 -14.09
CA PRO A 5 10.94 -14.32 -14.49
C PRO A 5 11.19 -15.80 -14.86
N PRO A 6 10.18 -16.69 -14.74
CA PRO A 6 10.24 -18.04 -15.28
C PRO A 6 10.44 -18.04 -16.81
N GLU A 7 11.20 -19.00 -17.34
CA GLU A 7 11.60 -19.04 -18.77
C GLU A 7 10.45 -19.29 -19.76
N ASN A 8 9.26 -19.72 -19.28
CA ASN A 8 8.16 -20.21 -20.13
C ASN A 8 6.84 -19.42 -19.98
N ILE A 9 6.91 -18.14 -19.58
CA ILE A 9 5.71 -17.29 -19.46
C ILE A 9 5.83 -16.04 -20.34
N THR A 10 4.70 -15.58 -20.87
CA THR A 10 4.62 -14.30 -21.58
C THR A 10 4.38 -13.20 -20.55
N LEU A 11 5.37 -12.32 -20.38
CA LEU A 11 5.28 -11.22 -19.44
C LEU A 11 4.21 -10.19 -19.85
N THR A 12 3.47 -9.67 -18.87
CA THR A 12 2.65 -8.47 -19.06
C THR A 12 3.53 -7.23 -19.31
N PRO A 13 2.98 -6.12 -19.83
CA PRO A 13 3.74 -4.87 -19.92
C PRO A 13 4.33 -4.42 -18.57
N PHE A 14 3.60 -4.60 -17.47
CA PHE A 14 4.10 -4.30 -16.13
C PHE A 14 5.29 -5.19 -15.76
N GLU A 15 5.18 -6.51 -15.95
CA GLU A 15 6.26 -7.45 -15.65
C GLU A 15 7.52 -7.17 -16.49
N ARG A 16 7.38 -6.85 -17.78
CA ARG A 16 8.52 -6.44 -18.63
C ARG A 16 9.22 -5.19 -18.10
N TRP A 17 8.45 -4.23 -17.58
CA TRP A 17 9.05 -3.05 -16.96
C TRP A 17 9.80 -3.43 -15.68
N VAL A 18 9.20 -4.19 -14.77
CA VAL A 18 9.86 -4.65 -13.53
C VAL A 18 11.16 -5.41 -13.84
N GLU A 19 11.15 -6.27 -14.87
CA GLU A 19 12.36 -6.97 -15.33
C GLU A 19 13.43 -5.99 -15.83
N SER A 20 13.04 -5.01 -16.66
CA SER A 20 13.96 -4.01 -17.23
C SER A 20 14.60 -3.11 -16.16
N GLU A 21 13.90 -2.89 -15.05
CA GLU A 21 14.39 -2.15 -13.89
C GLU A 21 15.34 -2.95 -13.00
N GLY A 22 15.41 -4.27 -13.20
CA GLY A 22 16.08 -5.17 -12.26
C GLY A 22 15.49 -5.14 -10.86
N LEU A 23 14.25 -4.65 -10.70
CA LEU A 23 13.60 -4.47 -9.41
C LEU A 23 13.35 -5.83 -8.76
N LYS A 24 13.80 -5.98 -7.52
CA LYS A 24 13.60 -7.21 -6.75
C LYS A 24 12.11 -7.45 -6.50
N VAL A 25 11.63 -8.66 -6.77
CA VAL A 25 10.27 -9.10 -6.42
C VAL A 25 10.33 -10.08 -5.25
N ILE A 26 9.51 -9.82 -4.23
CA ILE A 26 9.29 -10.71 -3.09
C ILE A 26 7.86 -11.23 -3.19
N THR A 27 7.71 -12.49 -3.60
CA THR A 27 6.40 -13.17 -3.67
C THR A 27 6.14 -13.94 -2.38
N LYS A 28 5.24 -13.42 -1.54
CA LYS A 28 4.89 -14.00 -0.23
C LYS A 28 3.44 -13.68 0.11
N HIS A 29 2.72 -14.58 0.75
CA HIS A 29 1.41 -14.25 1.34
C HIS A 29 1.51 -13.21 2.48
N THR A 30 2.50 -13.40 3.36
CA THR A 30 2.73 -12.57 4.55
C THR A 30 4.18 -12.11 4.58
N VAL A 31 4.37 -10.81 4.78
CA VAL A 31 5.62 -10.17 5.16
C VAL A 31 5.54 -9.87 6.65
N TYR A 32 6.36 -10.54 7.46
CA TYR A 32 6.21 -10.44 8.92
C TYR A 32 6.76 -9.14 9.51
N ASP A 33 7.67 -8.47 8.82
CA ASP A 33 8.26 -7.22 9.29
C ASP A 33 8.82 -6.37 8.15
N LEU A 34 8.06 -5.36 7.71
CA LEU A 34 8.51 -4.42 6.67
C LEU A 34 9.83 -3.72 7.03
N ALA A 35 10.15 -3.56 8.32
CA ALA A 35 11.36 -2.87 8.74
C ALA A 35 12.64 -3.66 8.44
N THR A 36 12.53 -4.96 8.16
CA THR A 36 13.69 -5.86 8.03
C THR A 36 13.75 -6.67 6.74
N GLU A 37 12.69 -6.66 5.92
CA GLU A 37 12.72 -7.36 4.64
C GLU A 37 13.94 -6.94 3.79
N PRO A 38 14.63 -7.90 3.15
CA PRO A 38 15.85 -7.62 2.41
C PRO A 38 15.52 -6.93 1.08
N LEU A 39 16.17 -5.81 0.83
CA LEU A 39 16.01 -5.02 -0.39
C LEU A 39 17.17 -5.29 -1.36
N ALA A 40 17.13 -4.68 -2.53
CA ALA A 40 18.26 -4.66 -3.47
C ALA A 40 18.28 -3.31 -4.22
N PRO A 41 19.42 -2.90 -4.78
CA PRO A 41 19.51 -1.63 -5.50
C PRO A 41 18.44 -1.51 -6.58
N TRP A 42 17.75 -0.38 -6.60
CA TRP A 42 16.84 0.04 -7.65
C TRP A 42 17.33 1.38 -8.22
N GLU A 43 18.03 1.30 -9.35
CA GLU A 43 18.81 2.43 -9.88
C GLU A 43 17.97 3.68 -10.16
N ARG A 44 16.71 3.48 -10.61
CA ARG A 44 15.74 4.53 -10.90
C ARG A 44 15.57 5.51 -9.76
N THR A 45 15.43 4.99 -8.55
CA THR A 45 15.14 5.77 -7.34
C THR A 45 16.41 6.12 -6.58
N GLY A 46 17.55 5.50 -6.93
CA GLY A 46 18.81 5.67 -6.21
C GLY A 46 18.82 5.01 -4.83
N CYS A 47 17.82 4.17 -4.54
CA CYS A 47 17.57 3.55 -3.24
C CYS A 47 17.60 2.03 -3.36
N ASP A 48 17.66 1.35 -2.22
CA ASP A 48 17.40 -0.09 -2.18
C ASP A 48 15.88 -0.32 -2.07
N ALA A 49 15.32 -1.22 -2.88
CA ALA A 49 13.88 -1.50 -2.89
C ALA A 49 13.54 -2.96 -3.18
N ALA A 50 12.28 -3.30 -2.93
CA ALA A 50 11.68 -4.55 -3.36
C ALA A 50 10.17 -4.37 -3.58
N LEU A 51 9.67 -4.82 -4.73
CA LEU A 51 8.26 -5.03 -5.01
C LEU A 51 7.74 -6.22 -4.19
N LEU A 52 6.54 -6.10 -3.62
CA LEU A 52 5.88 -7.14 -2.86
C LEU A 52 4.69 -7.69 -3.67
N ASP A 53 4.81 -8.93 -4.13
CA ASP A 53 3.71 -9.69 -4.73
C ASP A 53 3.02 -10.50 -3.62
N LEU A 54 2.02 -9.87 -3.00
CA LEU A 54 1.30 -10.42 -1.85
C LEU A 54 0.18 -11.36 -2.30
N THR A 55 0.55 -12.56 -2.73
CA THR A 55 -0.40 -13.52 -3.29
C THR A 55 -0.49 -14.77 -2.42
N GLN A 56 -1.71 -15.14 -2.02
CA GLN A 56 -1.95 -16.35 -1.24
C GLN A 56 -1.65 -17.63 -2.02
N ALA A 57 -2.09 -17.67 -3.27
CA ALA A 57 -1.96 -18.82 -4.16
C ALA A 57 -1.42 -18.34 -5.52
N PRO A 58 -0.09 -18.15 -5.64
CA PRO A 58 0.50 -17.68 -6.89
C PRO A 58 0.27 -18.70 -8.02
N SER A 59 -0.02 -18.19 -9.20
CA SER A 59 -0.12 -18.93 -10.45
C SER A 59 1.27 -19.20 -11.02
N ASP A 60 1.50 -20.40 -11.54
CA ASP A 60 2.71 -20.75 -12.29
C ASP A 60 2.77 -20.10 -13.68
N LYS A 61 1.67 -19.44 -14.09
CA LYS A 61 1.54 -18.74 -15.38
C LYS A 61 1.86 -17.24 -15.31
N ALA A 62 2.21 -16.73 -14.15
CA ALA A 62 2.57 -15.33 -13.93
C ALA A 62 3.83 -15.24 -13.08
N TRP A 63 4.66 -14.21 -13.32
CA TRP A 63 5.80 -13.94 -12.45
C TRP A 63 5.36 -13.05 -11.28
N ILE A 64 4.57 -12.02 -11.57
CA ILE A 64 3.90 -11.18 -10.59
C ILE A 64 2.41 -11.42 -10.72
N ASN A 65 1.76 -11.90 -9.66
CA ASN A 65 0.36 -12.27 -9.71
C ASN A 65 -0.56 -11.06 -9.52
N ASN A 66 -0.10 -10.09 -8.73
CA ASN A 66 -0.83 -8.88 -8.41
C ASN A 66 -0.74 -7.85 -9.55
N GLN A 67 -1.70 -7.90 -10.49
CA GLN A 67 -1.70 -7.11 -11.75
C GLN A 67 -2.66 -5.91 -11.74
N GLY A 68 -3.38 -5.68 -10.64
CA GLY A 68 -4.25 -4.51 -10.45
C GLY A 68 -3.61 -3.44 -9.56
N THR A 69 -3.11 -3.85 -8.39
CA THR A 69 -2.37 -2.99 -7.46
C THR A 69 -1.15 -3.72 -6.95
N THR A 70 -0.13 -3.01 -6.53
CA THR A 70 1.08 -3.62 -5.95
C THR A 70 1.56 -2.81 -4.77
N ARG A 71 2.51 -3.37 -4.02
CA ARG A 71 3.21 -2.68 -2.93
C ARG A 71 4.70 -2.76 -3.16
N TYR A 72 5.45 -1.83 -2.61
CA TYR A 72 6.89 -1.98 -2.51
C TYR A 72 7.42 -1.38 -1.20
N ILE A 73 8.62 -1.81 -0.82
CA ILE A 73 9.39 -1.20 0.27
C ILE A 73 10.59 -0.53 -0.38
N VAL A 74 10.92 0.66 0.08
CA VAL A 74 12.14 1.38 -0.32
C VAL A 74 12.87 1.88 0.91
N GLU A 75 14.20 1.79 0.89
CA GLU A 75 15.09 2.31 1.91
C GLU A 75 15.99 3.40 1.33
N ILE A 76 15.86 4.60 1.89
CA ILE A 76 16.67 5.75 1.52
C ILE A 76 17.88 5.77 2.45
N PRO A 77 19.13 5.79 1.92
CA PRO A 77 20.33 5.79 2.75
C PRO A 77 20.44 7.08 3.58
N PRO A 78 21.29 7.12 4.63
CA PRO A 78 21.49 8.32 5.43
C PRO A 78 21.89 9.53 4.58
N GLY A 79 21.17 10.64 4.72
CA GLY A 79 21.33 11.87 3.92
C GLY A 79 21.03 11.69 2.43
N GLY A 80 20.51 10.53 2.03
CA GLY A 80 20.18 10.20 0.65
C GLY A 80 18.81 10.70 0.25
N THR A 81 18.50 10.43 -1.02
CA THR A 81 17.30 10.91 -1.68
C THR A 81 16.72 9.81 -2.56
N PHE A 82 15.40 9.63 -2.49
CA PHE A 82 14.64 8.98 -3.55
C PHE A 82 14.56 9.96 -4.71
N LYS A 83 15.21 9.61 -5.83
CA LYS A 83 15.37 10.49 -7.00
C LYS A 83 14.04 10.98 -7.55
N VAL A 84 14.09 12.18 -8.12
CA VAL A 84 12.95 12.84 -8.77
C VAL A 84 12.25 11.92 -9.77
N GLU A 85 10.93 11.78 -9.63
CA GLU A 85 10.07 11.19 -10.66
C GLU A 85 8.68 11.86 -10.69
N ARG A 86 7.91 11.53 -11.72
CA ARG A 86 6.46 11.76 -11.79
C ARG A 86 5.84 10.54 -12.45
N HIS A 87 4.56 10.28 -12.19
CA HIS A 87 3.94 9.09 -12.74
C HIS A 87 2.42 9.18 -12.89
N MET A 88 1.91 8.43 -13.86
CA MET A 88 0.49 8.25 -14.17
C MET A 88 -0.14 7.09 -13.38
N TYR A 89 0.22 6.94 -12.11
CA TYR A 89 -0.43 6.04 -11.15
C TYR A 89 -0.66 6.73 -9.82
N GLU A 90 -1.47 6.11 -8.96
CA GLU A 90 -1.71 6.58 -7.60
C GLU A 90 -0.77 5.87 -6.65
N GLU A 91 -0.25 6.61 -5.67
CA GLU A 91 0.75 6.12 -4.72
C GLU A 91 0.53 6.75 -3.35
N ILE A 92 0.43 5.88 -2.34
CA ILE A 92 0.31 6.25 -0.93
C ILE A 92 1.50 5.65 -0.19
N PHE A 93 2.25 6.50 0.50
CA PHE A 93 3.35 6.11 1.37
C PHE A 93 2.91 6.01 2.82
N TYR A 94 3.44 5.01 3.52
CA TYR A 94 3.52 4.94 4.97
C TYR A 94 4.98 4.91 5.39
N VAL A 95 5.34 5.74 6.36
CA VAL A 95 6.70 5.80 6.90
C VAL A 95 6.87 4.72 7.96
N VAL A 96 7.51 3.62 7.58
CA VAL A 96 7.78 2.47 8.47
C VAL A 96 8.84 2.82 9.51
N LYS A 97 9.85 3.61 9.13
CA LYS A 97 10.94 4.06 10.01
C LYS A 97 11.57 5.35 9.50
N GLY A 98 11.96 6.23 10.43
CA GLY A 98 12.79 7.40 10.16
C GLY A 98 11.99 8.69 10.01
N ARG A 99 12.62 9.73 9.46
CA ARG A 99 12.02 11.04 9.21
C ARG A 99 12.65 11.70 7.99
N GLY A 100 11.96 12.64 7.40
CA GLY A 100 12.44 13.33 6.21
C GLY A 100 11.44 14.34 5.69
N ALA A 101 11.62 14.70 4.43
CA ALA A 101 10.76 15.65 3.75
C ALA A 101 10.47 15.19 2.34
N THR A 102 9.32 15.60 1.82
CA THR A 102 8.94 15.40 0.43
C THR A 102 8.69 16.75 -0.21
N VAL A 103 9.20 16.92 -1.41
CA VAL A 103 9.00 18.11 -2.26
C VAL A 103 8.12 17.71 -3.43
N VAL A 104 7.08 18.48 -3.73
CA VAL A 104 6.09 18.20 -4.79
C VAL A 104 5.83 19.44 -5.63
N TRP A 105 5.80 19.31 -6.95
CA TRP A 105 5.51 20.43 -7.86
C TRP A 105 4.91 19.98 -9.20
N ASN A 106 4.30 20.95 -9.89
CA ASN A 106 3.99 20.88 -11.32
C ASN A 106 4.93 21.81 -12.09
N GLU A 107 5.17 21.54 -13.36
CA GLU A 107 5.96 22.44 -14.21
C GLU A 107 5.33 23.83 -14.25
N GLY A 108 6.14 24.87 -14.01
CA GLY A 108 5.70 26.27 -14.00
C GLY A 108 4.83 26.66 -12.79
N SER A 109 4.66 25.80 -11.79
CA SER A 109 3.88 26.07 -10.57
C SER A 109 4.78 26.20 -9.33
N PRO A 110 4.27 26.76 -8.21
CA PRO A 110 4.98 26.71 -6.94
C PRO A 110 5.30 25.28 -6.49
N THR A 111 6.32 25.19 -5.65
CA THR A 111 6.75 23.94 -5.03
C THR A 111 6.18 23.87 -3.61
N LEU A 112 5.59 22.74 -3.25
CA LEU A 112 5.16 22.44 -1.89
C LEU A 112 6.17 21.50 -1.22
N THR A 113 6.49 21.74 0.04
CA THR A 113 7.39 20.90 0.84
C THR A 113 6.74 20.59 2.17
N PHE A 114 6.83 19.35 2.62
CA PHE A 114 6.33 18.93 3.92
C PHE A 114 7.24 17.89 4.56
N GLU A 115 7.30 17.92 5.89
CA GLU A 115 8.10 17.00 6.69
C GLU A 115 7.23 15.86 7.21
N TRP A 116 7.82 14.69 7.36
CA TRP A 116 7.16 13.49 7.85
C TRP A 116 8.10 12.67 8.73
N GLN A 117 7.51 11.76 9.50
CA GLN A 117 8.21 10.90 10.45
C GLN A 117 7.56 9.51 10.48
N GLU A 118 8.12 8.59 11.26
CA GLU A 118 7.52 7.28 11.50
C GLU A 118 6.02 7.42 11.82
N GLN A 119 5.22 6.54 11.22
CA GLN A 119 3.75 6.53 11.27
C GLN A 119 3.03 7.59 10.42
N SER A 120 3.76 8.49 9.77
CA SER A 120 3.14 9.39 8.81
C SER A 120 2.62 8.63 7.59
N VAL A 121 1.52 9.12 7.01
CA VAL A 121 0.97 8.67 5.74
C VAL A 121 0.79 9.86 4.82
N PHE A 122 1.22 9.75 3.57
CA PHE A 122 1.00 10.79 2.55
C PHE A 122 0.77 10.17 1.19
N ALA A 123 0.08 10.88 0.31
CA ALA A 123 -0.08 10.47 -1.07
C ALA A 123 0.59 11.46 -2.03
N ILE A 124 1.18 10.94 -3.09
CA ILE A 124 1.70 11.76 -4.19
C ILE A 124 0.53 12.11 -5.11
N PRO A 125 0.26 13.40 -5.38
CA PRO A 125 -0.79 13.76 -6.32
C PRO A 125 -0.47 13.27 -7.73
N LEU A 126 -1.50 12.80 -8.43
CA LEU A 126 -1.35 12.12 -9.72
C LEU A 126 -0.54 12.96 -10.70
N ASN A 127 0.53 12.36 -11.23
CA ASN A 127 1.44 12.94 -12.22
C ASN A 127 2.12 14.25 -11.81
N THR A 128 2.30 14.47 -10.51
CA THR A 128 3.16 15.55 -10.00
C THR A 128 4.61 15.10 -9.91
N TRP A 129 5.53 16.03 -10.17
CA TRP A 129 6.93 15.80 -9.86
C TRP A 129 7.12 15.76 -8.35
N HIS A 130 7.92 14.80 -7.88
CA HIS A 130 8.22 14.69 -6.46
C HIS A 130 9.63 14.15 -6.22
N GLU A 131 10.21 14.54 -5.08
CA GLU A 131 11.48 14.05 -4.57
C GLU A 131 11.35 13.83 -3.05
N ILE A 132 11.94 12.74 -2.54
CA ILE A 132 11.82 12.37 -1.12
C ILE A 132 13.21 12.29 -0.49
N TYR A 133 13.43 13.01 0.61
CA TYR A 133 14.73 13.13 1.25
C TYR A 133 14.74 12.44 2.61
N ASN A 134 15.84 11.76 2.93
CA ASN A 134 16.10 11.31 4.28
C ASN A 134 16.66 12.47 5.12
N GLY A 135 15.93 12.86 6.18
CA GLY A 135 16.32 13.95 7.08
C GLY A 135 17.40 13.57 8.11
N SER A 136 17.88 12.32 8.10
CA SER A 136 18.92 11.83 9.00
C SER A 136 20.22 11.58 8.24
N GLY A 137 21.32 12.17 8.71
CA GLY A 137 22.66 11.89 8.18
C GLY A 137 23.29 10.59 8.71
N THR A 138 22.64 9.90 9.64
CA THR A 138 23.19 8.70 10.30
C THR A 138 22.30 7.46 10.25
N GLU A 139 20.99 7.64 10.01
CA GLU A 139 20.04 6.53 9.97
C GLU A 139 19.35 6.45 8.61
N THR A 140 18.97 5.24 8.20
CA THR A 140 18.14 5.03 7.02
C THR A 140 16.69 5.44 7.29
N VAL A 141 15.99 5.80 6.22
CA VAL A 141 14.52 5.87 6.20
C VAL A 141 13.99 4.64 5.48
N ARG A 142 12.90 4.08 5.99
CA ARG A 142 12.19 2.99 5.30
C ARG A 142 10.73 3.35 5.07
N LEU A 143 10.34 3.31 3.80
CA LEU A 143 8.99 3.63 3.34
C LEU A 143 8.33 2.38 2.77
N TYR A 144 7.04 2.25 3.05
CA TYR A 144 6.15 1.33 2.35
C TYR A 144 5.27 2.14 1.40
N ALA A 145 5.17 1.70 0.15
CA ALA A 145 4.32 2.32 -0.85
C ALA A 145 3.22 1.35 -1.27
N ALA A 146 2.01 1.87 -1.37
CA ALA A 146 0.88 1.19 -1.97
C ALA A 146 0.48 1.91 -3.26
N THR A 147 0.46 1.18 -4.38
CA THR A 147 0.23 1.79 -5.70
C THR A 147 -0.72 0.98 -6.56
N ASN A 148 -1.38 1.65 -7.51
CA ASN A 148 -2.09 0.98 -8.60
C ASN A 148 -1.23 0.83 -9.87
N MET A 149 0.09 1.01 -9.77
CA MET A 149 1.05 1.03 -10.89
C MET A 149 0.87 -0.08 -11.94
N PRO A 150 0.58 -1.36 -11.60
CA PRO A 150 0.36 -2.39 -12.62
C PRO A 150 -0.74 -2.03 -13.62
N THR A 151 -1.79 -1.36 -13.17
CA THR A 151 -2.96 -1.00 -14.00
C THR A 151 -2.58 -0.12 -15.21
N PRO A 152 -2.00 1.09 -15.05
CA PRO A 152 -1.63 1.93 -16.19
C PRO A 152 -0.52 1.31 -17.05
N PHE A 153 0.44 0.58 -16.47
CA PHE A 153 1.44 -0.14 -17.27
C PHE A 153 0.79 -1.15 -18.21
N ASN A 154 -0.11 -2.00 -17.68
CA ASN A 154 -0.80 -3.00 -18.46
C ASN A 154 -1.81 -2.40 -19.46
N LEU A 155 -2.44 -1.28 -19.10
CA LEU A 155 -3.40 -0.59 -19.95
C LEU A 155 -2.71 0.08 -21.15
N TYR A 156 -1.65 0.85 -20.91
CA TYR A 156 -1.02 1.66 -21.95
C TYR A 156 0.13 0.95 -22.66
N GLY A 157 0.77 -0.02 -22.00
CA GLY A 157 1.93 -0.73 -22.56
C GLY A 157 3.13 0.17 -22.84
N SER A 158 3.21 1.35 -22.21
CA SER A 158 4.20 2.38 -22.50
C SER A 158 4.74 3.03 -21.21
N PRO A 159 5.92 2.60 -20.71
CA PRO A 159 6.59 3.26 -19.60
C PRO A 159 6.85 4.75 -19.87
N GLU A 160 7.10 5.11 -21.13
CA GLU A 160 7.29 6.50 -21.55
C GLU A 160 6.03 7.33 -21.28
N PHE A 161 4.85 6.82 -21.62
CA PHE A 161 3.61 7.51 -21.27
C PHE A 161 3.40 7.57 -19.75
N VAL A 162 3.73 6.50 -19.03
CA VAL A 162 3.52 6.43 -17.57
C VAL A 162 4.37 7.47 -16.82
N PHE A 163 5.63 7.67 -17.21
CA PHE A 163 6.54 8.58 -16.49
C PHE A 163 6.69 9.96 -17.13
N ASN A 164 6.47 10.09 -18.45
CA ASN A 164 6.77 11.33 -19.18
C ASN A 164 5.53 12.04 -19.74
N CYS A 165 4.31 11.63 -19.38
CA CYS A 165 3.10 12.39 -19.70
C CYS A 165 3.15 13.79 -19.08
N THR A 166 2.93 14.84 -19.88
CA THR A 166 3.00 16.24 -19.44
C THR A 166 1.69 16.77 -18.88
N ASN A 167 0.62 15.97 -18.89
CA ASN A 167 -0.71 16.43 -18.48
C ASN A 167 -0.82 16.52 -16.95
N THR A 168 -1.29 17.65 -16.44
CA THR A 168 -1.59 17.84 -15.02
C THR A 168 -3.07 17.59 -14.72
N PHE A 169 -3.41 17.40 -13.44
CA PHE A 169 -4.78 17.12 -12.98
C PHE A 169 -5.27 18.21 -12.01
N PRO A 170 -5.62 19.42 -12.49
CA PRO A 170 -6.03 20.52 -11.62
C PRO A 170 -7.31 20.24 -10.82
N ASP A 171 -8.17 19.34 -11.30
CA ASP A 171 -9.36 18.88 -10.57
C ASP A 171 -9.02 17.98 -9.36
N ARG A 172 -7.75 17.56 -9.21
CA ARG A 172 -7.27 16.70 -8.12
C ARG A 172 -6.24 17.37 -7.22
N PHE A 173 -5.47 18.32 -7.76
CA PHE A 173 -4.37 18.98 -7.05
C PHE A 173 -4.20 20.41 -7.53
N ASP A 174 -4.31 21.36 -6.59
CA ASP A 174 -3.92 22.75 -6.79
C ASP A 174 -2.54 23.00 -6.14
N PRO A 175 -1.48 23.24 -6.93
CA PRO A 175 -0.15 23.51 -6.38
C PRO A 175 -0.03 24.85 -5.64
N HIS A 176 -1.06 25.70 -5.64
CA HIS A 176 -1.12 26.95 -4.88
C HIS A 176 -1.81 26.78 -3.52
N ASP A 177 -2.39 25.61 -3.22
CA ASP A 177 -2.94 25.32 -1.90
C ASP A 177 -1.80 24.98 -0.92
N GLU A 178 -1.28 26.01 -0.25
CA GLU A 178 -0.25 25.85 0.79
C GLU A 178 -0.72 24.98 1.96
N LEU A 179 -2.02 24.74 2.11
CA LEU A 179 -2.58 23.90 3.17
C LEU A 179 -2.64 22.41 2.81
N TYR A 180 -2.36 22.05 1.55
CA TYR A 180 -2.57 20.70 1.02
C TYR A 180 -1.83 19.59 1.81
N PHE A 181 -0.68 19.91 2.40
CA PHE A 181 0.14 18.98 3.20
C PHE A 181 0.24 19.36 4.69
N THR A 182 -0.72 20.11 5.24
CA THR A 182 -0.64 20.61 6.65
C THR A 182 -1.10 19.62 7.72
N GLY A 183 -1.47 18.39 7.35
CA GLY A 183 -2.02 17.42 8.29
C GLY A 183 -3.50 17.64 8.59
N LYS A 184 -4.10 18.71 8.05
CA LYS A 184 -5.52 18.98 8.18
C LYS A 184 -6.31 17.88 7.47
N SER A 185 -7.31 17.37 8.17
CA SER A 185 -8.26 16.38 7.64
C SER A 185 -9.65 16.99 7.64
N THR A 186 -10.36 16.86 6.53
CA THR A 186 -11.75 17.30 6.38
C THR A 186 -12.67 16.08 6.54
N ARG A 187 -13.62 16.13 7.47
CA ARG A 187 -14.68 15.11 7.57
C ARG A 187 -15.68 15.33 6.43
N LEU A 188 -15.87 14.30 5.60
CA LEU A 188 -16.82 14.31 4.47
C LEU A 188 -18.12 13.59 4.83
N GLY A 189 -18.09 12.70 5.81
CA GLY A 189 -19.26 11.95 6.28
C GLY A 189 -18.89 10.94 7.36
N ASP A 190 -19.85 10.08 7.68
CA ASP A 190 -19.63 8.96 8.61
C ASP A 190 -18.51 8.05 8.09
N ARG A 191 -17.46 7.89 8.90
CA ARG A 191 -16.29 7.06 8.59
C ARG A 191 -15.58 7.46 7.29
N LEU A 192 -15.74 8.69 6.83
CA LEU A 192 -15.09 9.21 5.63
C LEU A 192 -14.47 10.58 5.85
N SER A 193 -13.17 10.67 5.63
CA SER A 193 -12.41 11.91 5.62
C SER A 193 -11.59 12.09 4.35
N GLU A 194 -11.15 13.31 4.13
CA GLU A 194 -10.19 13.68 3.09
C GLU A 194 -8.99 14.35 3.72
N SER A 195 -7.80 13.88 3.37
CA SER A 195 -6.53 14.49 3.75
C SER A 195 -5.42 13.95 2.85
N ASN A 196 -4.44 14.77 2.50
CA ASN A 196 -3.29 14.30 1.73
C ASN A 196 -2.04 13.99 2.58
N PHE A 197 -2.07 14.37 3.86
CA PHE A 197 -1.01 14.09 4.81
C PHE A 197 -1.62 13.80 6.18
N ILE A 198 -1.21 12.68 6.78
CA ILE A 198 -1.56 12.28 8.14
C ILE A 198 -0.25 12.21 8.93
N PRO A 199 -0.01 13.11 9.91
CA PRO A 199 1.25 13.16 10.64
C PRO A 199 1.55 11.87 11.42
N SER A 200 0.55 11.28 12.04
CA SER A 200 0.62 9.93 12.62
C SER A 200 -0.71 9.23 12.45
N VAL A 201 -0.72 8.11 11.73
CA VAL A 201 -1.91 7.29 11.54
C VAL A 201 -2.40 6.66 12.84
N LEU A 202 -1.53 6.46 13.84
CA LEU A 202 -1.88 5.93 15.16
C LEU A 202 -2.61 6.94 16.04
N GLN A 203 -2.51 8.23 15.74
CA GLN A 203 -3.19 9.31 16.48
C GLN A 203 -4.43 9.82 15.76
N MET A 204 -4.82 9.17 14.67
CA MET A 204 -5.94 9.58 13.86
C MET A 204 -7.27 9.35 14.59
N GLN A 205 -8.16 10.35 14.60
CA GLN A 205 -9.50 10.18 15.15
C GLN A 205 -10.39 9.35 14.21
N LEU A 206 -10.74 8.15 14.68
CA LEU A 206 -11.61 7.21 14.00
C LEU A 206 -13.07 7.36 14.48
N ASP A 207 -14.02 6.92 13.65
CA ASP A 207 -15.44 6.87 14.03
C ASP A 207 -15.81 5.47 14.54
N ASP A 208 -16.77 5.41 15.47
CA ASP A 208 -17.30 4.16 16.02
C ASP A 208 -17.90 3.28 14.92
N TYR A 209 -17.56 1.99 14.93
CA TYR A 209 -18.11 1.04 13.97
C TYR A 209 -18.22 -0.38 14.53
N ASN A 210 -19.34 -0.66 15.19
CA ASN A 210 -19.55 -1.91 15.91
C ASN A 210 -20.19 -3.04 15.06
N HIS A 211 -20.36 -2.85 13.75
CA HIS A 211 -21.04 -3.81 12.86
C HIS A 211 -20.35 -5.19 12.86
N ARG A 212 -19.01 -5.21 12.88
CA ARG A 212 -18.19 -6.44 12.86
C ARG A 212 -17.56 -6.76 14.22
N GLY A 213 -18.20 -6.34 15.31
CA GLY A 213 -17.62 -6.39 16.66
C GLY A 213 -17.15 -5.00 17.09
N PRO A 214 -16.79 -4.82 18.37
CA PRO A 214 -16.30 -3.55 18.89
C PRO A 214 -15.11 -3.02 18.08
N GLY A 215 -15.12 -1.74 17.75
CA GLY A 215 -14.01 -1.10 17.06
C GLY A 215 -14.37 0.22 16.41
N THR A 216 -13.35 0.86 15.85
CA THR A 216 -13.45 2.13 15.16
C THR A 216 -12.77 2.02 13.80
N ASN A 217 -13.15 2.87 12.85
CA ASN A 217 -12.40 3.00 11.60
C ASN A 217 -12.65 4.33 10.90
N MET A 218 -11.84 4.56 9.87
CA MET A 218 -11.95 5.70 8.96
C MET A 218 -11.45 5.32 7.57
N TYR A 219 -12.19 5.72 6.55
CA TYR A 219 -11.69 5.80 5.17
C TYR A 219 -11.13 7.20 4.93
N VAL A 220 -9.98 7.27 4.27
CA VAL A 220 -9.33 8.53 3.90
C VAL A 220 -9.15 8.58 2.40
N LEU A 221 -9.79 9.58 1.78
CA LEU A 221 -9.50 9.97 0.41
C LEU A 221 -8.22 10.81 0.43
N MET A 222 -7.21 10.39 -0.31
CA MET A 222 -5.93 11.07 -0.43
C MET A 222 -5.69 11.48 -1.88
N ALA A 223 -5.09 12.64 -2.11
CA ALA A 223 -4.69 13.15 -3.42
C ALA A 223 -5.79 13.22 -4.49
N GLY A 224 -7.05 13.40 -4.09
CA GLY A 224 -8.21 13.29 -5.00
C GLY A 224 -8.29 11.93 -5.71
N GLY A 225 -7.68 10.89 -5.13
CA GLY A 225 -7.50 9.57 -5.72
C GLY A 225 -8.69 8.64 -5.60
N ARG A 226 -8.57 7.50 -6.29
CA ARG A 226 -9.54 6.40 -6.26
C ARG A 226 -9.03 5.22 -5.44
N PHE A 227 -7.76 5.24 -5.08
CA PHE A 227 -7.12 4.35 -4.15
C PHE A 227 -7.30 4.87 -2.72
N VAL A 228 -8.08 4.16 -1.91
CA VAL A 228 -8.56 4.63 -0.60
C VAL A 228 -7.72 4.04 0.52
N ALA A 229 -7.24 4.89 1.44
CA ALA A 229 -6.65 4.44 2.69
C ALA A 229 -7.76 4.08 3.69
N HIS A 230 -7.62 2.95 4.39
CA HIS A 230 -8.59 2.50 5.39
C HIS A 230 -7.85 2.13 6.67
N VAL A 231 -8.14 2.87 7.74
CA VAL A 231 -7.56 2.67 9.08
C VAL A 231 -8.64 2.08 9.96
N SER A 232 -8.31 1.03 10.70
CA SER A 232 -9.25 0.47 11.66
C SER A 232 -8.55 -0.07 12.89
N GLU A 233 -9.14 0.22 14.03
CA GLU A 233 -8.69 -0.20 15.35
C GLU A 233 -9.76 -1.10 15.98
N PHE A 234 -9.35 -2.08 16.77
CA PHE A 234 -10.26 -2.92 17.53
C PHE A 234 -9.67 -3.25 18.90
N PRO A 235 -10.48 -3.36 19.96
CA PRO A 235 -9.97 -3.41 21.33
C PRO A 235 -9.06 -4.61 21.60
N VAL A 236 -8.31 -4.48 22.70
CA VAL A 236 -7.51 -5.56 23.29
C VAL A 236 -8.35 -6.81 23.54
N ALA A 237 -7.73 -7.98 23.39
CA ALA A 237 -8.37 -9.28 23.61
C ALA A 237 -9.72 -9.45 22.85
N SER A 238 -9.82 -8.87 21.66
CA SER A 238 -11.04 -8.91 20.83
C SER A 238 -10.75 -9.44 19.43
N TYR A 239 -11.81 -9.68 18.66
CA TYR A 239 -11.72 -10.11 17.28
C TYR A 239 -12.79 -9.42 16.45
N LYS A 240 -12.49 -9.23 15.16
CA LYS A 240 -13.53 -8.85 14.19
C LYS A 240 -14.28 -10.08 13.73
N LYS A 241 -15.59 -9.98 13.51
CA LYS A 241 -16.39 -11.05 12.90
C LYS A 241 -15.79 -11.44 11.55
N GLY A 242 -15.64 -12.74 11.31
CA GLY A 242 -15.13 -13.26 10.05
C GLY A 242 -16.00 -12.83 8.86
N HIS A 243 -15.37 -12.65 7.70
CA HIS A 243 -16.05 -12.24 6.47
C HIS A 243 -15.29 -12.72 5.23
N GLY A 244 -15.88 -12.54 4.04
CA GLY A 244 -15.29 -13.04 2.78
C GLY A 244 -15.63 -14.50 2.44
N PHE A 245 -16.57 -15.14 3.16
CA PHE A 245 -16.92 -16.57 3.03
C PHE A 245 -17.80 -16.94 1.82
N SER A 246 -17.90 -16.12 0.78
CA SER A 246 -18.80 -16.45 -0.32
C SER A 246 -18.30 -17.62 -1.18
N GLY A 247 -19.24 -18.49 -1.57
CA GLY A 247 -19.00 -19.64 -2.45
C GLY A 247 -19.02 -19.33 -3.94
N THR A 248 -19.13 -18.06 -4.35
CA THR A 248 -19.32 -17.65 -5.76
C THR A 248 -18.54 -16.39 -6.16
N GLY A 249 -17.48 -16.00 -5.43
CA GLY A 249 -16.71 -14.80 -5.78
C GLY A 249 -17.42 -13.48 -5.44
N THR A 250 -18.35 -13.50 -4.46
CA THR A 250 -18.68 -12.28 -3.70
C THR A 250 -17.67 -12.11 -2.56
N THR A 251 -16.41 -11.96 -2.96
CA THR A 251 -15.37 -11.32 -2.17
C THR A 251 -15.92 -9.98 -1.65
N THR A 252 -15.43 -9.52 -0.51
CA THR A 252 -15.49 -8.11 -0.10
C THR A 252 -14.63 -7.25 -1.03
N GLY A 253 -14.95 -7.31 -2.33
CA GLY A 253 -14.15 -6.97 -3.49
C GLY A 253 -14.54 -7.88 -4.64
N GLY A 254 -15.86 -7.92 -4.95
CA GLY A 254 -16.43 -8.81 -5.98
C GLY A 254 -15.63 -8.77 -7.27
N VAL A 255 -15.71 -9.85 -8.07
CA VAL A 255 -15.14 -9.85 -9.43
C VAL A 255 -15.49 -8.52 -10.07
N SER A 256 -14.49 -7.66 -10.27
CA SER A 256 -14.72 -6.38 -10.90
C SER A 256 -15.41 -6.66 -12.23
N ARG A 257 -16.29 -5.77 -12.66
CA ARG A 257 -16.87 -5.82 -14.02
C ARG A 257 -15.78 -5.90 -15.12
N THR A 258 -14.52 -5.65 -14.76
CA THR A 258 -13.30 -5.74 -15.58
C THR A 258 -12.50 -7.04 -15.42
N GLY A 259 -12.92 -8.00 -14.59
CA GLY A 259 -12.18 -9.26 -14.33
C GLY A 259 -10.97 -9.12 -13.40
N LEU A 260 -10.71 -7.92 -12.88
CA LEU A 260 -9.66 -7.67 -11.90
C LEU A 260 -10.13 -8.09 -10.50
N GLN A 261 -9.36 -8.92 -9.81
CA GLN A 261 -9.57 -9.18 -8.39
C GLN A 261 -9.04 -7.97 -7.60
N SER A 262 -9.87 -7.40 -6.73
CA SER A 262 -9.42 -6.34 -5.81
C SER A 262 -8.52 -6.97 -4.75
N GLU A 263 -7.23 -6.70 -4.83
CA GLU A 263 -6.24 -7.23 -3.90
C GLU A 263 -6.06 -6.25 -2.74
N ASN A 264 -6.72 -6.54 -1.61
CA ASN A 264 -6.51 -5.78 -0.39
C ASN A 264 -5.27 -6.32 0.34
N SER A 265 -4.54 -5.42 0.98
CA SER A 265 -3.46 -5.77 1.89
C SER A 265 -3.64 -4.98 3.17
N TYR A 266 -3.42 -5.63 4.30
CA TYR A 266 -3.51 -5.02 5.63
C TYR A 266 -2.11 -4.92 6.21
N LEU A 267 -1.73 -3.69 6.56
CA LEU A 267 -0.54 -3.39 7.34
C LEU A 267 -0.95 -3.26 8.81
N PHE A 268 -0.34 -4.05 9.69
CA PHE A 268 -0.56 -3.97 11.13
C PHE A 268 0.35 -2.89 11.72
N LEU A 269 -0.27 -1.86 12.27
CA LEU A 269 0.41 -0.63 12.72
C LEU A 269 0.84 -0.69 14.20
N SER A 270 0.14 -1.50 14.99
CA SER A 270 0.32 -1.71 16.43
C SER A 270 -0.12 -3.14 16.82
N GLY A 271 0.14 -3.50 18.08
CA GLY A 271 -0.33 -4.76 18.66
C GLY A 271 0.27 -6.02 18.04
N GLU A 272 -0.25 -7.14 18.49
CA GLU A 272 0.05 -8.48 17.98
C GLU A 272 -1.16 -9.40 18.07
N GLY A 273 -1.18 -10.42 17.22
CA GLY A 273 -2.33 -11.29 17.09
C GLY A 273 -2.18 -12.29 15.97
N TYR A 274 -3.31 -12.74 15.46
CA TYR A 274 -3.32 -13.68 14.35
C TYR A 274 -4.56 -13.53 13.47
N ASP A 275 -4.41 -13.89 12.21
CA ASP A 275 -5.46 -13.99 11.23
C ASP A 275 -5.72 -15.46 10.91
N LEU A 276 -6.99 -15.83 10.87
CA LEU A 276 -7.42 -17.14 10.39
C LEU A 276 -7.99 -16.97 9.01
N GLN A 277 -7.54 -17.78 8.05
CA GLN A 277 -8.03 -17.79 6.68
C GLN A 277 -8.51 -19.18 6.28
N TRP A 278 -9.65 -19.22 5.59
CA TRP A 278 -10.25 -20.43 5.06
C TRP A 278 -10.08 -20.49 3.55
N LYS A 279 -10.15 -21.69 2.98
CA LYS A 279 -10.16 -21.83 1.51
C LYS A 279 -11.44 -21.25 0.93
N THR A 280 -11.39 -20.84 -0.34
CA THR A 280 -12.57 -20.35 -1.07
C THR A 280 -13.73 -21.35 -0.98
N GLY A 281 -14.92 -20.84 -0.65
CA GLY A 281 -16.13 -21.65 -0.49
C GLY A 281 -16.25 -22.44 0.81
N GLN A 282 -15.24 -22.41 1.69
CA GLN A 282 -15.32 -23.06 3.00
C GLN A 282 -15.81 -22.09 4.08
N TRP A 283 -16.83 -22.51 4.82
CA TRP A 283 -17.34 -21.80 5.98
C TRP A 283 -16.73 -22.37 7.28
N PRO A 284 -16.48 -21.55 8.30
CA PRO A 284 -15.94 -22.03 9.57
C PRO A 284 -16.90 -23.03 10.22
N GLY A 285 -16.37 -24.15 10.70
CA GLY A 285 -17.16 -25.18 11.37
C GLY A 285 -16.28 -26.30 11.95
N PRO A 286 -16.85 -27.22 12.75
CA PRO A 286 -16.12 -28.35 13.30
C PRO A 286 -15.46 -29.19 12.19
N GLY A 287 -14.15 -29.41 12.29
CA GLY A 287 -13.39 -30.19 11.31
C GLY A 287 -13.10 -29.49 9.98
N VAL A 288 -13.41 -28.19 9.86
CA VAL A 288 -13.02 -27.40 8.68
C VAL A 288 -11.64 -26.79 8.91
N ASP A 289 -10.70 -27.11 8.03
CA ASP A 289 -9.33 -26.60 8.09
C ASP A 289 -9.28 -25.08 7.87
N PHE A 290 -8.34 -24.44 8.55
CA PHE A 290 -7.97 -23.04 8.35
C PHE A 290 -6.45 -22.91 8.40
N THR A 291 -5.93 -21.86 7.79
CA THR A 291 -4.54 -21.45 7.97
C THR A 291 -4.49 -20.29 8.95
N ARG A 292 -3.61 -20.38 9.95
CA ARG A 292 -3.32 -19.30 10.89
C ARG A 292 -2.07 -18.54 10.45
N TYR A 293 -2.14 -17.22 10.46
CA TYR A 293 -1.01 -16.32 10.22
C TYR A 293 -0.87 -15.37 11.40
N ASP A 294 0.23 -15.46 12.13
CA ASP A 294 0.51 -14.52 13.21
C ASP A 294 0.94 -13.15 12.63
N PHE A 295 0.58 -12.07 13.32
CA PHE A 295 0.98 -10.72 12.95
C PHE A 295 1.44 -9.93 14.17
N LYS A 296 2.26 -8.92 13.92
CA LYS A 296 2.71 -7.90 14.87
C LYS A 296 2.81 -6.55 14.17
N LYS A 297 3.18 -5.47 14.87
CA LYS A 297 3.59 -4.21 14.24
C LYS A 297 4.54 -4.46 13.05
N ASN A 298 4.26 -3.77 11.94
CA ASN A 298 4.94 -3.86 10.64
C ASN A 298 4.72 -5.17 9.86
N SER A 299 3.88 -6.08 10.32
CA SER A 299 3.44 -7.19 9.48
C SER A 299 2.51 -6.68 8.38
N LEU A 300 2.64 -7.23 7.17
CA LEU A 300 1.84 -6.94 6.00
C LEU A 300 1.33 -8.25 5.41
N MET A 301 0.03 -8.30 5.12
CA MET A 301 -0.63 -9.53 4.70
C MET A 301 -1.77 -9.22 3.73
N THR A 302 -2.06 -10.14 2.82
CA THR A 302 -3.28 -10.10 2.02
C THR A 302 -4.40 -10.91 2.65
N ASN A 303 -5.67 -10.51 2.47
CA ASN A 303 -6.75 -11.47 2.68
C ASN A 303 -6.66 -12.53 1.59
N GLY A 304 -6.67 -13.80 1.99
CA GLY A 304 -6.84 -14.90 1.07
C GLY A 304 -8.11 -14.81 0.23
N HIS A 305 -8.25 -15.74 -0.71
CA HIS A 305 -9.40 -15.82 -1.62
C HIS A 305 -10.66 -16.44 -0.98
N GLY A 306 -10.57 -16.89 0.27
CA GLY A 306 -11.71 -17.35 1.06
C GLY A 306 -12.05 -16.38 2.18
N GLY A 307 -12.81 -16.86 3.16
CA GLY A 307 -13.09 -16.04 4.33
C GLY A 307 -11.87 -15.87 5.22
N HIS A 308 -11.87 -14.80 5.99
CA HIS A 308 -10.80 -14.50 6.94
C HIS A 308 -11.33 -13.81 8.20
N GLN A 309 -10.53 -13.84 9.27
CA GLN A 309 -10.89 -13.30 10.57
C GLN A 309 -9.65 -12.89 11.38
N HIS A 310 -9.62 -11.65 11.86
CA HIS A 310 -8.53 -11.09 12.65
C HIS A 310 -8.81 -11.15 14.16
N PHE A 311 -7.79 -11.54 14.93
CA PHE A 311 -7.81 -11.64 16.39
C PHE A 311 -6.68 -10.78 16.97
N ASN A 312 -7.02 -9.85 17.87
CA ASN A 312 -6.05 -9.08 18.66
C ASN A 312 -5.86 -9.82 19.98
N ALA A 313 -4.72 -10.48 20.10
CA ALA A 313 -4.35 -11.26 21.29
C ALA A 313 -3.47 -10.44 22.25
N SER A 314 -3.19 -9.18 21.91
CA SER A 314 -2.28 -8.33 22.66
C SER A 314 -2.99 -7.47 23.72
N ALA A 315 -2.17 -6.80 24.54
CA ALA A 315 -2.61 -5.82 25.52
C ALA A 315 -2.74 -4.40 24.93
N GLU A 316 -2.56 -4.24 23.62
CA GLU A 316 -2.67 -2.97 22.88
C GLU A 316 -3.71 -3.11 21.75
N PRO A 317 -4.41 -2.03 21.35
CA PRO A 317 -5.34 -2.04 20.22
C PRO A 317 -4.69 -2.32 18.86
#